data_AF-A0A239JWM7-F1
#
_entry.id   AF-A0A239JWM7-F1
#
_cell.length_a   1.000
_cell.length_b   1.000
_cell.length_c   1.000
_cell.angle_alpha   90.00
_cell.angle_beta   90.00
_cell.angle_gamma   90.00
#
_symmetry.space_group_name_H-M   'P 1'
#
loop_
_entity.id
_entity.type
_entity.pdbx_description
1 polymer ?
#
loop_
_entity_poly.entity_id
_entity_poly.type
_entity_poly.pdbx_seq_one_letter_code
_entity_poly.pdbx_strand_id
1 'polypeptide(L)'
;MSAATVTDPDQFRSGRQFAAWLGLTPQQHSTGGKTRLGGISKQGDRYLRRLLVVGATAVIRHVKDKPTPMADWIRKLMEKKPFRLVSVALANKLARIAWVVLTRRESYRPYELAA
;
A
#
# COMPACT_ATOMS: atom_id res chain seq x y z
N MET A 1 23.96 4.01 -8.51
CA MET A 1 22.71 4.32 -7.78
C MET A 1 21.59 4.36 -8.82
N SER A 2 21.05 3.19 -9.19
CA SER A 2 20.10 3.07 -10.31
C SER A 2 18.68 3.32 -9.80
N ALA A 3 18.33 4.59 -9.63
CA ALA A 3 16.99 5.03 -9.31
C ALA A 3 16.16 5.12 -10.60
N ALA A 4 15.74 3.98 -11.16
CA ALA A 4 14.74 3.94 -12.23
C ALA A 4 14.27 2.50 -12.51
N THR A 5 13.76 1.78 -11.51
CA THR A 5 12.85 0.65 -11.82
C THR A 5 11.46 1.24 -12.00
N VAL A 6 11.31 2.11 -13.01
CA VAL A 6 10.00 2.56 -13.47
C VAL A 6 9.36 1.35 -14.11
N THR A 7 8.68 0.55 -13.28
CA THR A 7 7.78 -0.47 -13.79
C THR A 7 6.67 0.30 -14.48
N ASP A 8 6.47 0.06 -15.77
CA ASP A 8 5.35 0.65 -16.50
C ASP A 8 4.04 0.26 -15.76
N PRO A 9 3.35 1.22 -15.14
CA PRO A 9 2.17 0.96 -14.30
C PRO A 9 1.00 0.40 -15.14
N ASP A 10 1.02 0.61 -16.47
CA ASP A 10 -0.02 0.17 -17.40
C ASP A 10 0.00 -1.36 -17.63
N GLN A 11 1.09 -2.03 -17.23
CA GLN A 11 1.17 -3.50 -17.24
C GLN A 11 0.23 -4.18 -16.23
N PHE A 12 -0.28 -3.42 -15.25
CA PHE A 12 -1.19 -3.95 -14.24
C PHE A 12 -2.62 -3.52 -14.54
N ARG A 13 -3.55 -4.47 -14.52
CA ARG A 13 -4.99 -4.23 -14.74
C ARG A 13 -5.66 -3.48 -13.58
N SER A 14 -5.03 -3.45 -12.41
CA SER A 14 -5.55 -2.72 -11.24
C SER A 14 -4.46 -2.45 -10.20
N GLY A 15 -4.67 -1.44 -9.38
CA GLY A 15 -3.82 -1.17 -8.22
C GLY A 15 -3.77 -2.32 -7.20
N ARG A 16 -4.79 -3.21 -7.18
CA ARG A 16 -4.75 -4.43 -6.37
C ARG A 16 -3.74 -5.44 -6.93
N GLN A 17 -3.69 -5.59 -8.26
CA GLN A 17 -2.70 -6.43 -8.92
C GLN A 17 -1.29 -5.87 -8.71
N PHE A 18 -1.12 -4.56 -8.79
CA PHE A 18 0.15 -3.89 -8.47
C PHE A 18 0.59 -4.12 -7.01
N ALA A 19 -0.31 -3.92 -6.05
CA ALA A 19 -0.02 -4.15 -4.63
C ALA A 19 0.25 -5.64 -4.32
N ALA A 20 -0.39 -6.58 -5.03
CA ALA A 20 -0.11 -8.00 -4.92
C ALA A 20 1.27 -8.35 -5.51
N TRP A 21 1.63 -7.77 -6.66
CA TRP A 21 2.96 -7.90 -7.26
C TRP A 21 4.04 -7.34 -6.34
N LEU A 22 3.80 -6.24 -5.62
CA LEU A 22 4.72 -5.72 -4.60
C LEU A 22 4.79 -6.57 -3.32
N GLY A 23 4.00 -7.65 -3.20
CA GLY A 23 3.93 -8.44 -1.98
C GLY A 23 3.36 -7.68 -0.78
N LEU A 24 2.45 -6.72 -1.02
CA LEU A 24 1.75 -5.96 0.02
C LEU A 24 0.34 -6.51 0.30
N THR A 25 -0.10 -7.50 -0.47
CA THR A 25 -1.37 -8.20 -0.28
C THR A 25 -1.07 -9.65 0.11
N PRO A 26 -1.77 -10.23 1.11
CA PRO A 26 -1.63 -11.66 1.39
C PRO A 26 -2.03 -12.47 0.16
N GLN A 27 -1.19 -13.43 -0.22
CA GLN A 27 -1.40 -14.27 -1.40
C GLN A 27 -2.63 -15.15 -1.15
N GLN A 28 -3.67 -15.10 -2.00
CA GLN A 28 -4.79 -16.04 -1.89
C GLN A 28 -4.44 -17.33 -2.63
N HIS A 29 -4.37 -18.44 -1.89
CA HIS A 29 -4.42 -19.77 -2.48
C HIS A 29 -5.84 -20.31 -2.27
N SER A 30 -6.60 -20.40 -3.36
CA SER A 30 -7.87 -21.13 -3.39
C SER A 30 -7.64 -22.43 -4.15
N THR A 31 -7.53 -23.54 -3.44
CA THR A 31 -7.69 -24.89 -3.99
C THR A 31 -8.94 -25.52 -3.36
N GLY A 32 -9.89 -25.96 -4.20
CA GLY A 32 -11.07 -26.72 -3.76
C GLY A 32 -12.02 -26.01 -2.77
N GLY A 33 -12.40 -24.76 -3.03
CA GLY A 33 -13.47 -24.08 -2.28
C GLY A 33 -13.10 -23.53 -0.89
N LYS A 34 -11.86 -23.67 -0.42
CA LYS A 34 -11.38 -23.09 0.84
C LYS A 34 -10.40 -21.95 0.54
N THR A 35 -10.80 -20.71 0.84
CA THR A 35 -9.91 -19.55 0.72
C THR A 35 -8.87 -19.62 1.84
N ARG A 36 -7.61 -19.90 1.51
CA ARG A 36 -6.49 -19.80 2.44
C ARG A 36 -5.61 -18.61 2.06
N LEU A 37 -5.40 -17.70 3.01
CA LEU A 37 -4.40 -16.64 2.88
C LEU A 37 -3.02 -17.27 3.08
N GLY A 38 -2.23 -17.37 2.02
CA GLY A 38 -0.82 -17.76 2.03
C GLY A 38 0.12 -16.60 2.40
N GLY A 39 1.42 -16.92 2.41
CA GLY A 39 2.49 -15.97 2.71
C GLY A 39 2.61 -14.84 1.69
N ILE A 40 3.43 -13.84 2.02
CA ILE A 40 3.74 -12.75 1.09
C ILE A 40 4.58 -13.31 -0.08
N SER A 41 4.05 -13.21 -1.30
CA SER A 41 4.80 -13.46 -2.54
C SER A 41 6.16 -12.74 -2.50
N LYS A 42 7.24 -13.46 -2.80
CA LYS A 42 8.57 -12.87 -3.01
C LYS A 42 8.80 -12.42 -4.46
N GLN A 43 7.80 -12.57 -5.33
CA GLN A 43 7.80 -11.98 -6.66
C GLN A 43 7.54 -10.48 -6.55
N GLY A 44 8.20 -9.69 -7.42
CA GLY A 44 8.13 -8.23 -7.47
C GLY A 44 9.36 -7.49 -6.92
N ASP A 45 9.31 -6.16 -6.97
CA ASP A 45 10.42 -5.30 -6.55
C ASP A 45 10.51 -5.21 -5.00
N ARG A 46 11.50 -5.92 -4.44
CA ARG A 46 11.80 -5.94 -3.00
C ARG A 46 12.20 -4.57 -2.47
N TYR A 47 12.85 -3.75 -3.29
CA TYR A 47 13.28 -2.40 -2.94
C TYR A 47 12.09 -1.46 -2.84
N LEU A 48 11.17 -1.46 -3.82
CA LEU A 48 9.93 -0.68 -3.75
C LEU A 48 9.06 -1.10 -2.56
N ARG A 49 8.91 -2.40 -2.29
CA ARG A 49 8.21 -2.88 -1.09
C ARG A 49 8.84 -2.32 0.18
N ARG A 50 10.17 -2.37 0.29
CA ARG A 50 10.89 -1.86 1.47
C ARG A 50 10.65 -0.36 1.62
N LEU A 51 10.77 0.42 0.55
CA LEU A 51 10.53 1.87 0.59
C LEU A 51 9.11 2.20 1.03
N LEU A 52 8.09 1.52 0.50
CA LEU A 52 6.70 1.74 0.88
C LEU A 52 6.43 1.42 2.36
N VAL A 53 6.99 0.32 2.87
CA VAL A 53 6.83 -0.05 4.29
C VAL A 53 7.58 0.91 5.23
N VAL A 54 8.79 1.35 4.85
CA VAL A 54 9.56 2.33 5.62
C VAL A 54 8.85 3.69 5.62
N GLY A 55 8.37 4.14 4.46
CA GLY A 55 7.59 5.37 4.32
C GLY A 55 6.29 5.33 5.13
N ALA A 56 5.53 4.25 5.03
CA ALA A 56 4.33 4.04 5.85
C ALA A 56 4.65 4.08 7.35
N THR A 57 5.74 3.46 7.77
CA THR A 57 6.20 3.48 9.17
C THR A 57 6.54 4.90 9.63
N ALA A 58 7.19 5.71 8.79
CA ALA A 58 7.46 7.11 9.07
C ALA A 58 6.16 7.92 9.19
N VAL A 59 5.19 7.71 8.29
CA VAL A 59 3.88 8.37 8.34
C VAL A 59 3.18 8.07 9.67
N ILE A 60 3.07 6.81 10.07
CA ILE A 60 2.37 6.41 11.31
C ILE A 60 3.02 7.06 12.54
N ARG A 61 4.35 7.23 12.55
CA ARG A 61 5.05 7.92 13.66
C ARG A 61 4.71 9.40 13.77
N HIS A 62 4.36 10.07 12.68
CA HIS A 62 4.08 11.51 12.62
C HIS A 62 2.59 11.83 12.44
N VAL A 63 1.71 10.83 12.52
CA VAL A 63 0.28 10.99 12.19
C VAL A 63 -0.57 11.54 13.35
N LYS A 64 0.00 11.55 14.57
CA LYS A 64 -0.74 11.85 15.81
C LYS A 64 -1.49 13.18 15.73
N ASP A 65 -0.85 14.21 15.20
CA ASP A 65 -1.36 15.60 15.27
C ASP A 65 -2.04 16.07 13.98
N LYS A 66 -2.29 15.16 13.01
CA LYS A 66 -2.90 15.51 11.71
C LYS A 66 -4.41 15.22 11.70
N PRO A 67 -5.27 16.21 11.44
CA PRO A 67 -6.72 16.01 11.27
C PRO A 67 -7.02 15.65 9.80
N THR A 68 -6.64 14.44 9.37
CA THR A 68 -6.93 13.98 8.01
C THR A 68 -7.68 12.65 8.03
N PRO A 69 -8.52 12.34 7.03
CA PRO A 69 -9.21 11.06 6.95
C PRO A 69 -8.26 9.85 6.98
N MET A 70 -7.06 10.00 6.42
CA MET A 70 -6.02 8.96 6.47
C MET A 70 -5.44 8.81 7.88
N ALA A 71 -5.26 9.91 8.61
CA ALA A 71 -4.83 9.88 10.00
C ALA A 71 -5.88 9.22 10.91
N ASP A 72 -7.16 9.53 10.73
CA ASP A 72 -8.26 8.89 11.46
C ASP A 72 -8.34 7.39 11.17
N TRP A 73 -8.19 7.01 9.90
CA TRP A 73 -8.15 5.61 9.50
C TRP A 73 -6.97 4.87 10.15
N ILE A 74 -5.77 5.48 10.18
CA ILE A 74 -4.59 4.89 10.85
C ILE A 74 -4.83 4.75 12.36
N ARG A 75 -5.37 5.78 13.02
CA ARG A 75 -5.68 5.76 14.46
C ARG A 75 -6.64 4.63 14.81
N LYS A 76 -7.77 4.53 14.10
CA LYS A 76 -8.76 3.43 14.27
C LYS A 76 -8.15 2.04 14.05
N LEU A 77 -7.16 1.91 13.16
CA LEU A 77 -6.49 0.63 12.92
C LEU A 77 -5.50 0.28 14.04
N MET A 78 -4.78 1.27 14.57
CA MET A 78 -3.84 1.13 15.69
C MET A 78 -4.52 0.70 16.99
N GLU A 79 -5.80 1.01 17.18
CA GLU A 79 -6.61 0.52 18.31
C GLU A 79 -6.82 -1.00 18.28
N LYS A 80 -6.79 -1.62 17.09
CA LYS A 80 -7.22 -3.02 16.89
C LYS A 80 -6.10 -3.95 16.44
N LYS A 81 -4.98 -3.41 15.95
CA LYS A 81 -3.92 -4.16 15.29
C LYS A 81 -2.52 -3.69 15.73
N PRO A 82 -1.55 -4.61 15.84
CA PRO A 82 -0.17 -4.25 16.16
C PRO A 82 0.44 -3.36 15.07
N PHE A 83 1.34 -2.47 15.49
CA PHE A 83 1.98 -1.45 14.65
C PHE A 83 2.50 -1.96 13.30
N ARG A 84 3.20 -3.12 13.29
CA ARG A 84 3.76 -3.68 12.05
C ARG A 84 2.68 -4.06 11.02
N LEU A 85 1.52 -4.54 11.47
CA LEU A 85 0.40 -4.84 10.56
C LEU A 85 -0.21 -3.55 10.01
N VAL A 86 -0.30 -2.50 10.83
CA VAL A 86 -0.78 -1.18 10.39
C VAL A 86 0.17 -0.56 9.36
N SER A 87 1.49 -0.67 9.56
CA SER A 87 2.49 -0.24 8.56
C SER A 87 2.30 -0.92 7.21
N VAL A 88 2.10 -2.24 7.20
CA VAL A 88 1.88 -3.00 5.95
C VAL A 88 0.55 -2.63 5.31
N ALA A 89 -0.52 -2.45 6.10
CA ALA A 89 -1.82 -2.02 5.60
C ALA A 89 -1.76 -0.62 4.96
N LEU A 90 -1.06 0.32 5.60
CA LEU A 90 -0.85 1.65 5.03
C LEU A 90 0.00 1.57 3.76
N ALA A 91 1.07 0.77 3.74
CA ALA A 91 1.87 0.56 2.53
C ALA A 91 1.03 0.01 1.37
N ASN A 92 0.10 -0.93 1.63
CA ASN A 92 -0.84 -1.44 0.63
C ASN A 92 -1.74 -0.31 0.08
N LYS A 93 -2.31 0.52 0.96
CA LYS A 93 -3.13 1.67 0.56
C LYS A 93 -2.34 2.66 -0.30
N LEU A 94 -1.10 2.97 0.09
CA LEU A 94 -0.22 3.86 -0.65
C LEU A 94 0.18 3.28 -2.01
N ALA A 95 0.46 1.97 -2.10
CA ALA A 95 0.76 1.32 -3.37
C ALA A 95 -0.41 1.45 -4.37
N ARG A 96 -1.64 1.29 -3.90
CA ARG A 96 -2.83 1.45 -4.74
C ARG A 96 -3.02 2.89 -5.21
N ILE A 97 -2.76 3.86 -4.35
CA ILE A 97 -2.79 5.29 -4.70
C ILE A 97 -1.70 5.61 -5.72
N ALA A 98 -0.47 5.15 -5.48
CA ALA A 98 0.65 5.35 -6.38
C ALA A 98 0.36 4.79 -7.78
N TRP A 99 -0.23 3.60 -7.88
CA TRP A 99 -0.64 3.04 -9.17
C TRP A 99 -1.65 3.93 -9.91
N VAL A 100 -2.66 4.46 -9.21
CA VAL A 100 -3.65 5.38 -9.83
C VAL A 100 -2.97 6.66 -10.32
N VAL A 101 -2.10 7.26 -9.51
CA VAL A 101 -1.33 8.47 -9.87
C VAL A 101 -0.45 8.21 -11.10
N LEU A 102 0.24 7.06 -11.13
CA LEU A 102 1.13 6.67 -12.21
C LEU A 102 0.39 6.37 -13.52
N THR A 103 -0.75 5.67 -13.47
CA THR A 103 -1.56 5.33 -14.66
C THR A 103 -2.37 6.50 -15.21
N ARG A 104 -2.90 7.37 -14.33
CA ARG A 104 -3.71 8.53 -14.77
C ARG A 104 -2.87 9.75 -15.13
N ARG A 105 -1.57 9.75 -14.80
CA ARG A 105 -0.66 10.91 -14.91
C ARG A 105 -1.23 12.18 -14.23
N GLU A 106 -2.09 11.99 -13.24
CA GLU A 106 -2.70 13.08 -12.47
C GLU A 106 -1.96 13.25 -11.15
N SER A 107 -1.70 14.49 -10.75
CA SER A 107 -1.10 14.80 -9.46
C SER A 107 -1.94 14.25 -8.30
N TYR A 108 -1.29 13.67 -7.29
CA TYR A 108 -1.95 13.20 -6.08
C TYR A 108 -2.72 14.35 -5.41
N ARG A 109 -4.05 14.27 -5.39
CA ARG A 109 -4.92 15.17 -4.63
C ARG A 109 -5.28 14.50 -3.30
N PRO A 110 -4.66 14.86 -2.17
CA PRO A 110 -5.17 14.45 -0.88
C PRO A 110 -6.55 15.08 -0.72
N TYR A 111 -7.57 14.25 -0.43
CA TYR A 111 -8.98 14.64 -0.18
C TYR A 111 -9.14 16.15 -0.05
N GLU A 112 -9.56 16.81 -1.14
CA GLU A 112 -10.15 18.13 -1.02
C GLU A 112 -11.27 17.96 0.00
N LEU A 113 -11.21 18.76 1.06
CA LEU A 113 -12.28 18.88 2.03
C LEU A 113 -13.54 19.20 1.22
N ALA A 114 -14.43 18.21 1.07
CA ALA A 114 -15.80 18.48 0.68
C ALA A 114 -16.36 19.38 1.78
N ALA A 115 -16.31 20.69 1.53
CA ALA A 115 -17.12 21.69 2.17
C ALA A 115 -18.56 21.57 1.67
#